data_AF-A0A348DJH1-F1
#
_entry.id   AF-A0A348DJH1-F1
#
_cell.length_a   1.000
_cell.length_b   1.000
_cell.length_c   1.000
_cell.angle_alpha   90.00
_cell.angle_beta   90.00
_cell.angle_gamma   90.00
#
_symmetry.space_group_name_H-M   'P 1'
#
loop_
_entity.id
_entity.type
_entity.pdbx_description
1 polymer ?
#
loop_
_entity_poly.entity_id
_entity_poly.type
_entity_poly.pdbx_seq_one_letter_code
_entity_poly.pdbx_strand_id
1 'polypeptide(L)'
;MKTLFRTILFGSLLAVSANSYALNESEAEDMADLTAVFVFLKNDCGYNNLPNGQIRRALVFFAQQNKWDLSNYDSWDMKSLGEASYRDLSGIRIPTAKKCKALARDSLSLLAYVK
;
A
#
# COMPACT_ATOMS: atom_id res chain seq x y z
N MET A 1 -40.49 32.38 5.03
CA MET A 1 -39.21 32.32 4.28
C MET A 1 -38.00 32.09 5.19
N LYS A 2 -37.94 31.00 5.96
CA LYS A 2 -36.71 30.64 6.74
C LYS A 2 -36.44 29.12 6.81
N THR A 3 -37.44 28.28 6.54
CA THR A 3 -37.35 26.82 6.60
C THR A 3 -36.99 26.15 5.27
N LEU A 4 -37.34 26.74 4.14
CA LEU A 4 -37.05 26.17 2.79
C LEU A 4 -35.57 26.27 2.38
N PHE A 5 -34.83 27.24 2.94
CA PHE A 5 -33.41 27.40 2.63
C PHE A 5 -32.53 26.32 3.31
N ARG A 6 -33.03 25.73 4.40
CA ARG A 6 -32.30 24.74 5.21
C ARG A 6 -32.38 23.32 4.62
N THR A 7 -33.45 23.00 3.91
CA THR A 7 -33.64 21.69 3.25
C THR A 7 -32.89 21.58 1.92
N ILE A 8 -32.67 22.70 1.21
CA ILE A 8 -31.90 22.69 -0.04
C ILE A 8 -30.40 22.55 0.25
N LEU A 9 -29.89 23.08 1.36
CA LEU A 9 -28.48 22.95 1.73
C LEU A 9 -28.07 21.52 2.09
N PHE A 10 -28.99 20.71 2.62
CA PHE A 10 -28.74 19.30 2.97
C PHE A 10 -28.88 18.33 1.79
N GLY A 11 -29.65 18.69 0.74
CA GLY A 11 -29.80 17.87 -0.45
C GLY A 11 -28.56 17.88 -1.36
N SER A 12 -27.84 18.99 -1.42
CA SER A 12 -26.66 19.16 -2.29
C SER A 12 -25.40 18.45 -1.76
N LEU A 13 -25.35 18.11 -0.47
CA LEU A 13 -24.19 17.44 0.15
C LEU A 13 -24.18 15.91 -0.04
N LEU A 14 -25.27 15.32 -0.53
CA LEU A 14 -25.38 13.88 -0.80
C LEU A 14 -25.01 13.48 -2.23
N ALA A 15 -24.77 14.45 -3.13
CA ALA A 15 -24.49 14.16 -4.54
C ALA A 15 -23.02 13.80 -4.83
N VAL A 16 -22.14 13.83 -3.82
CA VAL A 16 -20.73 13.44 -3.94
C VAL A 16 -20.34 12.55 -2.75
N SER A 17 -21.07 11.45 -2.55
CA SER A 17 -20.44 10.29 -1.91
C SER A 17 -19.37 9.81 -2.88
N ALA A 18 -18.11 10.17 -2.62
CA ALA A 18 -16.98 9.62 -3.34
C ALA A 18 -17.16 8.09 -3.36
N ASN A 19 -17.35 7.53 -4.55
CA ASN A 19 -17.44 6.08 -4.71
C ASN A 19 -16.18 5.49 -4.07
N SER A 20 -16.37 4.67 -3.04
CA SER A 20 -15.32 3.77 -2.54
C SER A 20 -15.08 2.79 -3.68
N TYR A 21 -14.22 3.16 -4.62
CA TYR A 21 -13.79 2.24 -5.66
C TYR A 21 -12.83 1.27 -5.00
N ALA A 22 -13.16 -0.01 -5.09
CA ALA A 22 -12.26 -1.10 -4.74
C ALA A 22 -10.93 -0.95 -5.50
N LEU A 23 -9.83 -1.54 -5.00
CA LEU A 23 -8.48 -1.41 -5.56
C LEU A 23 -8.49 -1.46 -7.09
N ASN A 24 -7.95 -0.41 -7.70
CA ASN A 24 -7.62 -0.39 -9.12
C ASN A 24 -6.24 -1.02 -9.37
N GLU A 25 -5.89 -1.19 -10.65
CA GLU A 25 -4.64 -1.83 -11.06
C GLU A 25 -3.39 -1.17 -10.48
N SER A 26 -3.29 0.16 -10.57
CA SER A 26 -2.15 0.91 -10.03
C SER A 26 -2.02 0.79 -8.51
N GLU A 27 -3.14 0.78 -7.79
CA GLU A 27 -3.12 0.61 -6.33
C GLU A 27 -2.70 -0.82 -5.94
N ALA A 28 -3.13 -1.82 -6.70
CA ALA A 28 -2.70 -3.20 -6.53
C ALA A 28 -1.20 -3.37 -6.81
N GLU A 29 -0.70 -2.73 -7.87
CA GLU A 29 0.73 -2.69 -8.21
C GLU A 29 1.56 -1.99 -7.12
N ASP A 30 1.14 -0.83 -6.62
CA ASP A 30 1.84 -0.12 -5.55
C ASP A 30 1.91 -0.95 -4.24
N MET A 31 0.84 -1.69 -3.92
CA MET A 31 0.85 -2.63 -2.80
C MET A 31 1.82 -3.81 -3.03
N ALA A 32 1.88 -4.32 -4.25
CA ALA A 32 2.80 -5.39 -4.63
C ALA A 32 4.27 -4.94 -4.60
N ASP A 33 4.55 -3.71 -5.04
CA ASP A 33 5.86 -3.08 -4.98
C ASP A 33 6.35 -2.95 -3.54
N LEU A 34 5.51 -2.43 -2.65
CA LEU A 34 5.86 -2.32 -1.24
C LEU A 34 6.07 -3.70 -0.60
N THR A 35 5.29 -4.71 -1.02
CA THR A 35 5.48 -6.11 -0.59
C THR A 35 6.85 -6.63 -1.04
N ALA A 36 7.19 -6.43 -2.31
CA ALA A 36 8.48 -6.82 -2.88
C ALA A 36 9.65 -6.15 -2.15
N VAL A 37 9.52 -4.88 -1.75
CA VAL A 37 10.53 -4.18 -0.94
C VAL A 37 10.77 -4.89 0.38
N PHE A 38 9.73 -5.24 1.14
CA PHE A 38 9.91 -5.95 2.42
C PHE A 38 10.49 -7.35 2.23
N VAL A 39 10.10 -8.06 1.18
CA VAL A 39 10.66 -9.37 0.84
C VAL A 39 12.14 -9.27 0.47
N PHE A 40 12.52 -8.29 -0.34
CA PHE A 40 13.92 -8.00 -0.70
C PHE A 40 14.76 -7.62 0.52
N LEU A 41 14.21 -6.81 1.43
CA LEU A 41 14.90 -6.48 2.68
C LEU A 41 15.19 -7.72 3.52
N LYS A 42 14.22 -8.65 3.60
CA LYS A 42 14.39 -9.93 4.30
C LYS A 42 15.46 -10.79 3.65
N ASN A 43 15.31 -11.08 2.37
CA ASN A 43 16.08 -12.12 1.68
C ASN A 43 17.48 -11.65 1.27
N ASP A 44 17.63 -10.37 0.91
CA ASP A 44 18.83 -9.86 0.23
C ASP A 44 19.60 -8.80 1.04
N CYS A 45 18.96 -8.22 2.07
CA CYS A 45 19.54 -7.12 2.86
C CYS A 45 19.80 -7.43 4.34
N GLY A 46 19.57 -8.68 4.77
CA GLY A 46 19.88 -9.14 6.13
C GLY A 46 18.79 -8.87 7.17
N TYR A 47 17.61 -8.39 6.78
CA TYR A 47 16.47 -8.17 7.68
C TYR A 47 15.63 -9.43 7.90
N ASN A 48 16.27 -10.60 7.98
CA ASN A 48 15.63 -11.92 8.06
C ASN A 48 14.54 -12.01 9.14
N ASN A 49 14.77 -11.34 10.27
CA ASN A 49 13.93 -11.37 11.47
C ASN A 49 12.68 -10.48 11.40
N LEU A 50 12.42 -9.77 10.27
CA LEU A 50 11.18 -9.02 10.11
C LEU A 50 9.96 -9.94 10.20
N PRO A 51 9.05 -9.77 11.18
CA PRO A 51 7.91 -10.65 11.32
C PRO A 51 6.89 -10.44 10.19
N ASN A 52 6.45 -11.52 9.55
CA ASN A 52 5.47 -11.45 8.46
C ASN A 52 4.16 -10.77 8.91
N GLY A 53 3.77 -10.94 10.18
CA GLY A 53 2.61 -10.26 10.75
C GLY A 53 2.76 -8.73 10.79
N GLN A 54 3.97 -8.20 11.09
CA GLN A 54 4.23 -6.76 11.07
C GLN A 54 4.22 -6.22 9.64
N ILE A 55 4.81 -6.95 8.68
CA ILE A 55 4.76 -6.57 7.26
C ILE A 55 3.32 -6.49 6.77
N ARG A 56 2.49 -7.50 7.07
CA ARG A 56 1.07 -7.50 6.69
C ARG A 56 0.34 -6.29 7.27
N ARG A 57 0.57 -5.96 8.55
CA ARG A 57 -0.01 -4.78 9.18
C ARG A 57 0.47 -3.49 8.52
N ALA A 58 1.75 -3.37 8.17
CA ALA A 58 2.30 -2.21 7.48
C ALA A 58 1.69 -2.01 6.09
N LEU A 59 1.48 -3.07 5.33
CA LEU A 59 0.81 -3.01 4.02
C LEU A 59 -0.64 -2.53 4.14
N VAL A 60 -1.39 -3.05 5.13
CA VAL A 60 -2.76 -2.58 5.41
C VAL A 60 -2.76 -1.13 5.86
N PHE A 61 -1.83 -0.73 6.73
CA PHE A 61 -1.68 0.66 7.17
C PHE A 61 -1.36 1.59 5.99
N PHE A 62 -0.45 1.18 5.09
CA PHE A 62 -0.12 1.93 3.88
C PHE A 62 -1.35 2.15 2.99
N ALA A 63 -2.14 1.10 2.74
CA ALA A 63 -3.39 1.24 2.00
C ALA A 63 -4.39 2.19 2.69
N GLN A 64 -4.51 2.12 4.02
CA GLN A 64 -5.37 3.03 4.79
C GLN A 64 -4.91 4.49 4.72
N GLN A 65 -3.61 4.76 4.77
CA GLN A 65 -3.07 6.12 4.61
C GLN A 65 -3.38 6.70 3.23
N ASN A 66 -3.36 5.86 2.20
CA ASN A 66 -3.72 6.24 0.83
C ASN A 66 -5.24 6.19 0.57
N LYS A 67 -6.05 5.80 1.56
CA LYS A 67 -7.52 5.67 1.47
C LYS A 67 -7.98 4.67 0.42
N TRP A 68 -7.21 3.62 0.18
CA TRP A 68 -7.56 2.55 -0.74
C TRP A 68 -8.57 1.59 -0.12
N ASP A 69 -9.52 1.14 -0.94
CA ASP A 69 -10.54 0.18 -0.55
C ASP A 69 -10.08 -1.25 -0.89
N LEU A 70 -9.77 -2.01 0.16
CA LEU A 70 -9.26 -3.38 0.06
C LEU A 70 -10.37 -4.43 -0.11
N SER A 71 -11.63 -4.04 -0.33
CA SER A 71 -12.78 -4.97 -0.43
C SER A 71 -12.64 -6.02 -1.54
N ASN A 72 -11.88 -5.71 -2.60
CA ASN A 72 -11.57 -6.63 -3.71
C ASN A 72 -10.12 -7.14 -3.68
N TYR A 73 -9.36 -6.99 -2.59
CA TYR A 73 -7.95 -7.39 -2.53
C TYR A 73 -7.76 -8.86 -2.97
N ASP A 74 -8.66 -9.74 -2.56
CA ASP A 74 -8.62 -11.17 -2.88
C ASP A 74 -8.99 -11.50 -4.34
N SER A 75 -9.45 -10.52 -5.13
CA SER A 75 -9.71 -10.67 -6.57
C SER A 75 -8.46 -10.49 -7.43
N TRP A 76 -7.39 -9.91 -6.87
CA TRP A 76 -6.12 -9.70 -7.54
C TRP A 76 -5.15 -10.84 -7.23
N ASP A 77 -4.35 -11.25 -8.22
CA ASP A 77 -3.22 -12.16 -7.98
C ASP A 77 -2.02 -11.38 -7.40
N MET A 78 -2.16 -10.99 -6.14
CA MET A 78 -1.16 -10.23 -5.39
C MET A 78 0.16 -10.98 -5.25
N LYS A 79 0.13 -12.32 -5.35
CA LYS A 79 1.34 -13.13 -5.36
C LYS A 79 2.10 -12.94 -6.67
N SER A 80 1.42 -13.07 -7.80
CA SER A 80 2.04 -12.86 -9.12
C SER A 80 2.57 -11.43 -9.26
N LEU A 81 1.79 -10.42 -8.86
CA LEU A 81 2.21 -9.02 -8.86
C LEU A 81 3.47 -8.82 -7.99
N GLY A 82 3.46 -9.32 -6.74
CA GLY A 82 4.60 -9.18 -5.84
C GLY A 82 5.87 -9.89 -6.34
N GLU A 83 5.73 -11.06 -6.97
CA GLU A 83 6.85 -11.77 -7.59
C GLU A 83 7.41 -11.02 -8.80
N ALA A 84 6.55 -10.40 -9.61
CA ALA A 84 6.96 -9.55 -10.73
C ALA A 84 7.74 -8.33 -10.22
N SER A 85 7.18 -7.57 -9.26
CA SER A 85 7.84 -6.43 -8.63
C SER A 85 9.18 -6.81 -7.98
N TYR A 86 9.27 -7.98 -7.33
CA TYR A 86 10.53 -8.45 -6.76
C TYR A 86 11.59 -8.75 -7.83
N ARG A 87 11.21 -9.39 -8.94
CA ARG A 87 12.12 -9.64 -10.07
C ARG A 87 12.62 -8.33 -10.67
N ASP A 88 11.73 -7.36 -10.85
CA ASP A 88 12.07 -6.05 -11.41
C ASP A 88 13.03 -5.30 -10.48
N LEU A 89 12.71 -5.22 -9.18
CA LEU A 89 13.57 -4.62 -8.16
C LEU A 89 14.96 -5.28 -8.10
N SER A 90 15.00 -6.61 -8.20
CA SER A 90 16.24 -7.39 -8.22
C SER A 90 17.08 -7.08 -9.45
N GLY A 91 16.43 -6.90 -10.61
CA GLY A 91 17.06 -6.59 -11.90
C GLY A 91 17.63 -5.17 -12.03
N ILE A 92 17.23 -4.22 -11.16
CA ILE A 92 17.79 -2.85 -11.16
C ILE A 92 19.30 -2.89 -10.99
N ARG A 93 20.03 -2.34 -11.96
CA ARG A 93 21.51 -2.32 -12.06
C ARG A 93 22.15 -1.28 -11.14
N ILE A 94 21.90 -1.42 -9.84
CA ILE A 94 22.50 -0.64 -8.76
C ILE A 94 23.11 -1.63 -7.75
N PRO A 95 24.28 -1.34 -7.15
CA PRO A 95 24.87 -2.21 -6.14
C PRO A 95 23.87 -2.56 -5.02
N THR A 96 23.76 -3.85 -4.68
CA THR A 96 22.79 -4.35 -3.70
C THR A 96 22.85 -3.60 -2.37
N ALA A 97 24.05 -3.30 -1.86
CA ALA A 97 24.21 -2.51 -0.64
C ALA A 97 23.57 -1.11 -0.73
N LYS A 98 23.63 -0.47 -1.89
CA LYS A 98 22.99 0.84 -2.12
C LYS A 98 21.46 0.69 -2.22
N LYS A 99 20.95 -0.36 -2.87
CA LYS A 99 19.52 -0.70 -2.90
C LYS A 99 19.00 -0.93 -1.48
N CYS A 100 19.64 -1.82 -0.73
CA CYS A 100 19.31 -2.14 0.65
C CYS A 100 19.28 -0.90 1.54
N LYS A 101 20.29 -0.04 1.47
CA LYS A 101 20.34 1.19 2.27
C LYS A 101 19.19 2.15 1.94
N ALA A 102 18.87 2.34 0.65
CA ALA A 102 17.79 3.21 0.23
C ALA A 102 16.41 2.65 0.65
N LEU A 103 16.14 1.38 0.30
CA LEU A 103 14.89 0.70 0.64
C LEU A 103 14.65 0.67 2.16
N ALA A 104 15.67 0.34 2.95
CA ALA A 104 15.54 0.27 4.40
C ALA A 104 15.22 1.65 5.00
N ARG A 105 15.89 2.71 4.53
CA ARG A 105 15.64 4.09 4.97
C ARG A 105 14.20 4.52 4.67
N ASP A 106 13.69 4.17 3.50
CA ASP A 106 12.43 4.71 3.00
C ASP A 106 11.20 3.89 3.44
N SER A 107 11.36 2.59 3.74
CA SER A 107 10.23 1.69 4.04
C SER A 107 10.11 1.24 5.50
N LEU A 108 11.22 1.10 6.25
CA LEU A 108 11.16 0.50 7.60
C LEU A 108 10.44 1.38 8.63
N SER A 109 10.32 2.68 8.37
CA SER A 109 9.54 3.60 9.22
C SER A 109 8.06 3.20 9.30
N LEU A 110 7.51 2.55 8.26
CA LEU A 110 6.13 2.04 8.27
C LEU A 110 5.90 1.00 9.37
N LEU A 111 6.94 0.25 9.75
CA LEU A 111 6.86 -0.76 10.81
C LEU A 111 6.66 -0.14 12.20
N ALA A 112 7.06 1.12 12.40
CA ALA A 112 6.90 1.80 13.68
C ALA A 112 5.42 2.08 14.04
N TYR A 113 4.55 2.13 13.03
CA TYR A 113 3.13 2.43 13.19
C TYR A 113 2.28 1.17 13.40
N VAL A 114 2.88 -0.02 13.32
CA VAL A 114 2.19 -1.30 13.38
C VAL A 114 2.71 -2.15 14.53
N LYS A 115 2.26 -1.84 15.74
CA LYS A 115 2.51 -2.68 16.93
C LYS A 115 1.79 -4.02 16.79
#